data_AF-A0A1E1WP59-F1
#
_entry.id   AF-A0A1E1WP59-F1
#
_cell.length_a   1.000
_cell.length_b   1.000
_cell.length_c   1.000
_cell.angle_alpha   90.00
_cell.angle_beta   90.00
_cell.angle_gamma   90.00
#
_symmetry.space_group_name_H-M   'P 1'
#
loop_
_entity.id
_entity.type
_entity.pdbx_description
1 polymer ?
#
loop_
_entity_poly.entity_id
_entity_poly.type
_entity_poly.pdbx_seq_one_letter_code
_entity_poly.pdbx_strand_id
1 'polypeptide(L)'
;LTVKWTLCLSMMCYAPYIGAQFYPAFYTLVPAGVIVGLGAAPMWTSKATYLTQAGSVYAKLTDQAVDGIIVRFFGFFFLAWQTAELWGNLISSLVFSSGVHNGNVTAENTSKTLLTCGANFCMIGGTHHDNQNLHRPPDSEIYEISAIYLACVVVA
;
A
#
# COMPACT_ATOMS: atom_id res chain seq x y z
N LEU A 1 18.05 1.48 -21.58
CA LEU A 1 16.66 1.05 -21.32
C LEU A 1 15.81 2.31 -21.25
N THR A 2 14.85 2.51 -22.15
CA THR A 2 14.00 3.71 -22.12
C THR A 2 13.23 3.75 -20.81
N VAL A 3 13.13 4.91 -20.17
CA VAL A 3 12.49 5.12 -18.85
C VAL A 3 11.10 4.44 -18.76
N LYS A 4 10.34 4.44 -19.87
CA LYS A 4 9.06 3.71 -20.01
C LYS A 4 9.18 2.20 -19.75
N TRP A 5 10.16 1.53 -20.34
CA TRP A 5 10.33 0.08 -20.21
C TRP A 5 10.76 -0.34 -18.80
N THR A 6 11.64 0.46 -18.18
CA THR A 6 12.03 0.25 -16.78
C THR A 6 10.82 0.39 -15.85
N LEU A 7 9.94 1.36 -16.11
CA LEU A 7 8.74 1.59 -15.30
C LEU A 7 7.75 0.42 -15.43
N CYS A 8 7.52 -0.08 -16.65
CA CYS A 8 6.68 -1.26 -16.88
C CYS A 8 7.24 -2.54 -16.22
N LEU A 9 8.54 -2.81 -16.40
CA LEU A 9 9.21 -3.97 -15.78
C LEU A 9 9.15 -3.90 -14.25
N SER A 10 9.41 -2.73 -13.67
CA SER A 10 9.29 -2.51 -12.23
C SER A 10 7.85 -2.70 -11.72
N MET A 11 6.84 -2.25 -12.47
CA MET A 11 5.43 -2.42 -12.10
C MET A 11 5.02 -3.90 -12.14
N MET A 12 5.50 -4.66 -13.14
CA MET A 12 5.28 -6.10 -13.24
C MET A 12 5.85 -6.88 -12.06
N CYS A 13 6.92 -6.41 -11.41
CA CYS A 13 7.46 -7.04 -10.20
C CYS A 13 6.48 -7.03 -9.01
N TYR A 14 5.48 -6.13 -8.99
CA TYR A 14 4.46 -6.09 -7.94
C TYR A 14 3.39 -7.17 -8.10
N ALA A 15 3.11 -7.61 -9.33
CA ALA A 15 2.12 -8.65 -9.60
C ALA A 15 2.39 -9.99 -8.90
N PRO A 16 3.61 -10.59 -8.94
CA PRO A 16 3.90 -11.82 -8.24
C PRO A 16 3.88 -11.67 -6.71
N TYR A 17 4.14 -10.46 -6.18
CA TYR A 17 4.02 -10.20 -4.75
C TYR A 17 2.57 -10.19 -4.27
N ILE A 18 1.67 -9.54 -5.01
CA ILE A 18 0.24 -9.60 -4.73
C ILE A 18 -0.30 -11.02 -4.95
N GLY A 19 0.17 -11.72 -5.99
CA GLY A 19 -0.16 -13.12 -6.23
C GLY A 19 0.29 -14.06 -5.10
N ALA A 20 1.46 -13.81 -4.50
CA ALA A 20 1.94 -14.57 -3.35
C ALA A 20 1.07 -14.37 -2.08
N GLN A 21 0.28 -13.30 -2.01
CA GLN A 21 -0.66 -13.06 -0.90
C GLN A 21 -1.84 -14.05 -0.91
N PHE A 22 -2.13 -14.72 -2.04
CA PHE A 22 -3.14 -15.80 -2.09
C PHE A 22 -2.72 -17.05 -1.30
N TYR A 23 -1.41 -17.32 -1.20
CA TYR A 23 -0.83 -18.39 -0.37
C TYR A 23 0.33 -17.81 0.46
N PRO A 24 0.02 -17.16 1.60
CA PRO A 24 1.02 -16.50 2.43
C PRO A 24 1.83 -17.57 3.20
N ALA A 25 2.92 -18.04 2.58
CA ALA A 25 3.90 -18.92 3.18
C ALA A 25 5.27 -18.22 3.21
N PHE A 26 6.10 -18.55 4.19
CA PHE A 26 7.42 -17.92 4.33
C PHE A 26 8.27 -18.08 3.07
N TYR A 27 8.16 -19.23 2.41
CA TYR A 27 8.87 -19.55 1.18
C TYR A 27 8.34 -18.81 -0.07
N THR A 28 7.10 -18.30 -0.07
CA THR A 28 6.53 -17.56 -1.21
C THR A 28 6.70 -16.05 -1.02
N LEU A 29 6.51 -15.55 0.20
CA LEU A 29 6.56 -14.12 0.53
C LEU A 29 7.97 -13.54 0.51
N VAL A 30 8.96 -14.27 1.04
CA VAL A 30 10.36 -13.81 1.10
C VAL A 30 10.94 -13.58 -0.30
N PRO A 31 10.92 -14.55 -1.25
CA PRO A 31 11.47 -14.33 -2.58
C PRO A 31 10.67 -13.29 -3.37
N ALA A 32 9.33 -13.26 -3.23
CA ALA A 32 8.52 -12.24 -3.89
C ALA A 32 8.85 -10.82 -3.38
N GLY A 33 9.07 -10.66 -2.08
CA GLY A 33 9.49 -9.40 -1.47
C GLY A 33 10.86 -8.92 -1.96
N VAL A 34 11.81 -9.84 -2.14
CA VAL A 34 13.13 -9.51 -2.73
C VAL A 34 12.99 -9.01 -4.16
N ILE A 35 12.17 -9.67 -4.98
CA ILE A 35 11.92 -9.27 -6.38
C ILE A 35 11.29 -7.88 -6.44
N VAL A 36 10.29 -7.58 -5.59
CA VAL A 36 9.70 -6.24 -5.49
C VAL A 36 10.72 -5.22 -5.03
N GLY A 37 11.54 -5.53 -4.02
CA GLY A 37 12.57 -4.62 -3.52
C GLY A 37 13.57 -4.22 -4.62
N LEU A 38 13.99 -5.19 -5.43
CA LEU A 38 14.86 -4.94 -6.59
C LEU A 38 14.18 -4.11 -7.68
N GLY A 39 12.86 -4.26 -7.86
CA GLY A 39 12.05 -3.47 -8.81
C GLY A 39 11.69 -2.06 -8.32
N ALA A 40 11.57 -1.85 -7.01
CA ALA A 40 11.13 -0.60 -6.40
C ALA A 40 12.16 0.53 -6.55
N ALA A 41 13.45 0.23 -6.40
CA ALA A 41 14.52 1.21 -6.58
C ALA A 41 14.53 1.85 -7.99
N PRO A 42 14.59 1.08 -9.10
CA PRO A 42 14.52 1.65 -10.44
C PRO A 42 13.16 2.29 -10.75
N MET A 43 12.07 1.86 -10.11
CA MET A 43 10.76 2.50 -10.25
C MET A 43 10.80 3.96 -9.77
N TRP A 44 11.36 4.21 -8.59
CA TRP A 44 11.40 5.56 -8.01
C TRP A 44 12.29 6.49 -8.84
N THR A 45 13.48 6.01 -9.22
CA THR A 45 14.41 6.78 -10.06
C THR A 45 13.82 7.06 -11.44
N SER A 46 13.14 6.10 -12.06
CA SER A 46 12.50 6.31 -13.37
C SER A 46 11.33 7.29 -13.30
N LYS A 47 10.49 7.25 -12.26
CA LYS A 47 9.41 8.22 -12.03
C LYS A 47 9.94 9.64 -11.86
N ALA A 48 10.93 9.84 -11.00
CA ALA A 48 11.55 11.15 -10.79
C ALA A 48 12.18 11.69 -12.08
N THR A 49 12.94 10.85 -12.80
CA THR A 49 13.54 11.21 -14.09
C THR A 49 12.48 11.59 -15.12
N TYR A 50 11.41 10.81 -15.24
CA TYR A 50 10.31 11.10 -16.17
C TYR A 50 9.67 12.46 -15.88
N LEU A 51 9.42 12.76 -14.60
CA LEU A 51 8.79 14.00 -14.18
C LEU A 51 9.68 15.22 -14.44
N THR A 52 10.98 15.11 -14.17
CA THR A 52 11.97 16.12 -14.53
C THR A 52 12.03 16.35 -16.04
N GLN A 53 12.05 15.29 -16.85
CA GLN A 53 12.07 15.40 -18.31
C GLN A 53 10.80 16.08 -18.84
N ALA A 54 9.62 15.64 -18.39
CA ALA A 54 8.34 16.23 -18.76
C ALA A 54 8.25 17.71 -18.34
N GLY A 55 8.65 18.03 -17.11
CA GLY A 55 8.71 19.41 -16.61
C GLY A 55 9.65 20.29 -17.42
N SER A 56 10.81 19.75 -17.85
CA SER A 56 11.77 20.50 -18.67
C SER A 56 11.24 20.83 -20.07
N VAL A 57 10.48 19.92 -20.68
CA VAL A 57 9.83 20.15 -21.99
C VAL A 57 8.70 21.16 -21.84
N TYR A 58 7.88 21.03 -20.80
CA TYR A 58 6.78 21.95 -20.53
C TYR A 58 7.25 23.39 -20.24
N ALA A 59 8.35 23.52 -19.49
CA ALA A 59 8.97 24.82 -19.20
C ALA A 59 9.51 25.51 -20.46
N LYS A 60 10.09 24.76 -21.40
CA LYS A 60 10.52 25.29 -22.71
C LYS A 60 9.35 25.78 -23.56
N LEU A 61 8.20 25.11 -23.49
CA LEU A 61 7.00 25.49 -24.25
C LEU A 61 6.28 26.72 -23.66
N THR A 62 6.36 26.90 -22.34
CA THR A 62 5.65 27.97 -21.62
C THR A 62 6.54 29.18 -21.31
N ASP A 63 7.82 29.12 -21.70
CA ASP A 63 8.85 30.13 -21.43
C ASP A 63 8.96 30.53 -19.95
N GLN A 64 8.93 29.52 -19.07
CA GLN A 64 9.02 29.69 -17.62
C GLN A 64 10.28 29.01 -17.05
N ALA A 65 10.68 29.43 -15.84
CA ALA A 65 11.79 28.84 -15.12
C ALA A 65 11.56 27.33 -14.88
N VAL A 66 12.48 26.52 -15.41
CA VAL A 66 12.42 25.05 -15.40
C VAL A 66 12.30 24.50 -13.97
N ASP A 67 13.04 25.07 -13.03
CA ASP A 67 13.06 24.63 -11.63
C ASP A 67 11.69 24.78 -10.96
N GLY A 68 11.00 25.91 -11.17
CA GLY A 68 9.69 26.17 -10.56
C GLY A 68 8.59 25.24 -11.08
N ILE A 69 8.66 24.88 -12.37
CA ILE A 69 7.73 23.94 -12.99
C ILE A 69 7.99 22.52 -12.51
N ILE A 70 9.25 22.08 -12.49
CA ILE A 70 9.60 20.74 -12.00
C ILE A 70 9.08 20.56 -10.57
N VAL A 71 9.31 21.51 -9.67
CA VAL A 71 8.82 21.44 -8.28
C VAL A 71 7.30 21.34 -8.21
N ARG A 72 6.55 22.07 -9.05
CA ARG A 72 5.09 21.94 -9.13
C ARG A 72 4.66 20.55 -9.58
N PHE A 73 5.29 20.00 -10.61
CA PHE A 73 5.00 18.64 -11.08
C PHE A 73 5.28 17.59 -9.99
N PHE A 74 6.40 17.71 -9.27
CA PHE A 74 6.69 16.87 -8.09
C PHE A 74 5.64 17.05 -6.99
N GLY A 75 5.18 18.28 -6.74
CA GLY A 75 4.11 18.55 -5.79
C GLY A 75 2.81 17.82 -6.11
N PHE A 76 2.35 17.87 -7.36
CA PHE A 76 1.18 17.10 -7.80
C PHE A 76 1.39 15.60 -7.72
N PHE A 77 2.58 15.11 -8.08
CA PHE A 77 2.93 13.70 -7.96
C PHE A 77 2.86 13.22 -6.50
N PHE A 78 3.46 13.96 -5.55
CA PHE A 78 3.42 13.60 -4.14
C PHE A 78 2.01 13.73 -3.55
N LEU A 79 1.22 14.71 -3.99
CA LEU A 79 -0.19 14.80 -3.61
C LEU A 79 -0.97 13.55 -4.02
N ALA A 80 -0.81 13.11 -5.27
CA ALA A 80 -1.43 11.88 -5.77
C ALA A 80 -0.92 10.64 -5.01
N TRP A 81 0.38 10.58 -4.69
CA TRP A 81 0.97 9.50 -3.90
C TRP A 81 0.36 9.40 -2.51
N GLN A 82 0.30 10.49 -1.75
CA GLN A 82 -0.32 10.49 -0.41
C GLN A 82 -1.82 10.16 -0.48
N THR A 83 -2.49 10.59 -1.55
CA THR A 83 -3.90 10.28 -1.76
C THR A 83 -4.10 8.77 -2.06
N ALA A 84 -3.16 8.12 -2.75
CA ALA A 84 -3.22 6.68 -3.00
C ALA A 84 -3.16 5.86 -1.70
N GLU A 85 -2.42 6.31 -0.69
CA GLU A 85 -2.37 5.67 0.64
C GLU A 85 -3.75 5.73 1.33
N LEU A 86 -4.45 6.87 1.21
CA LEU A 86 -5.83 7.01 1.70
C LEU A 86 -6.79 6.03 1.01
N TRP A 87 -6.74 5.93 -0.32
CA TRP A 87 -7.59 4.99 -1.07
C TRP A 87 -7.26 3.53 -0.74
N GLY A 88 -5.99 3.19 -0.55
CA GLY A 88 -5.57 1.84 -0.13
C GLY A 88 -6.16 1.45 1.22
N ASN A 89 -6.10 2.36 2.20
CA ASN A 89 -6.68 2.14 3.53
C ASN A 89 -8.21 2.08 3.49
N LEU A 90 -8.86 2.86 2.62
CA LEU A 90 -10.30 2.81 2.43
C LEU A 90 -10.77 1.47 1.85
N ILE A 91 -10.08 0.94 0.84
CA ILE A 91 -10.39 -0.38 0.27
C ILE A 91 -10.24 -1.47 1.34
N SER A 92 -9.15 -1.42 2.10
CA SER A 92 -8.90 -2.35 3.20
C SER A 92 -10.01 -2.27 4.26
N SER A 93 -10.42 -1.07 4.66
CA SER A 93 -11.47 -0.91 5.66
C SER A 93 -12.84 -1.37 5.15
N LEU A 94 -13.20 -1.13 3.88
CA LEU A 94 -14.48 -1.57 3.32
C LEU A 94 -14.59 -3.10 3.28
N VAL A 95 -13.51 -3.79 2.90
CA VAL A 95 -13.52 -5.25 2.81
C VAL A 95 -13.47 -5.92 4.19
N PHE A 96 -12.65 -5.42 5.11
CA PHE A 96 -12.59 -5.99 6.47
C PHE A 96 -13.79 -5.59 7.36
N SER A 97 -14.41 -4.42 7.12
CA SER A 97 -15.59 -3.98 7.89
C SER A 97 -16.85 -4.80 7.57
N SER A 98 -16.92 -5.41 6.39
CA SER A 98 -18.07 -6.22 5.98
C SER A 98 -18.11 -7.61 6.63
N GLY A 99 -16.99 -8.11 7.18
CA GLY A 99 -16.90 -9.42 7.84
C GLY A 99 -17.19 -9.44 9.36
N VAL A 100 -17.00 -8.32 10.08
CA VAL A 100 -16.93 -8.33 11.57
C VAL A 100 -17.79 -7.23 12.19
N HIS A 101 -19.10 -7.23 11.95
CA HIS A 101 -20.05 -6.37 12.68
C HIS A 101 -21.37 -7.05 13.02
N ASN A 102 -21.30 -8.32 13.44
CA ASN A 102 -22.43 -9.01 14.08
C ASN A 102 -22.03 -9.65 15.43
N GLY A 103 -21.01 -9.09 16.08
CA GLY A 103 -20.65 -9.43 17.44
C GLY A 103 -21.39 -8.52 18.42
N ASN A 104 -22.18 -9.10 19.32
CA ASN A 104 -22.89 -8.39 20.38
C ASN A 104 -21.86 -7.84 21.39
N VAL A 105 -21.24 -6.69 21.08
CA VAL A 105 -20.22 -6.06 21.93
C VAL A 105 -20.91 -5.47 23.16
N THR A 106 -20.84 -6.18 24.28
CA THR A 106 -21.25 -5.64 25.57
C THR A 106 -20.30 -4.52 25.98
N ALA A 107 -20.86 -3.39 26.43
CA ALA A 107 -20.11 -2.16 26.77
C ALA A 107 -18.96 -2.36 27.80
N GLU A 108 -18.99 -3.47 28.54
CA GLU A 108 -18.01 -3.80 29.57
C GLU A 108 -16.65 -4.24 29.00
N ASN A 109 -16.62 -4.91 27.84
CA ASN A 109 -15.39 -5.37 27.19
C ASN A 109 -14.66 -4.21 26.46
N THR A 110 -15.42 -3.29 25.86
CA THR A 110 -14.87 -2.08 25.22
C THR A 110 -14.10 -1.20 26.20
N SER A 111 -14.57 -1.06 27.43
CA SER A 111 -13.91 -0.24 28.47
C SER A 111 -12.52 -0.78 28.83
N LYS A 112 -12.37 -2.10 28.95
CA LYS A 112 -11.10 -2.76 29.30
C LYS A 112 -10.08 -2.70 28.15
N THR A 113 -10.52 -2.85 26.90
CA THR A 113 -9.68 -2.69 25.70
C THR A 113 -9.25 -1.24 25.50
N LEU A 114 -10.12 -0.27 25.80
CA LEU A 114 -9.80 1.15 25.67
C LEU A 114 -8.80 1.63 26.74
N LEU A 115 -8.82 1.02 27.93
CA LEU A 115 -7.87 1.29 29.02
C LEU A 115 -6.44 0.76 28.74
N THR A 116 -6.32 -0.25 27.87
CA THR A 116 -5.04 -0.90 27.53
C THR A 116 -4.50 -0.51 26.16
N CYS A 117 -5.21 0.35 25.43
CA CYS A 117 -4.76 0.93 24.16
C CYS A 117 -3.85 2.14 24.39
N GLY A 118 -2.97 2.46 23.43
CA GLY A 118 -2.10 3.64 23.49
C GLY A 118 -0.88 3.45 24.40
N ALA A 119 -0.59 4.43 25.26
CA ALA A 119 0.61 4.44 26.12
C ALA A 119 0.66 3.28 27.13
N ASN A 120 -0.48 2.64 27.41
CA ASN A 120 -0.59 1.50 28.32
C ASN A 120 -0.55 0.14 27.61
N PHE A 121 -0.19 0.10 26.32
CA PHE A 121 -0.10 -1.14 25.56
C PHE A 121 1.11 -1.97 26.01
N CYS A 122 0.86 -3.00 26.83
CA CYS A 122 1.90 -3.86 27.39
C CYS A 122 1.91 -5.23 26.68
N MET A 123 2.91 -5.46 25.80
CA MET A 123 3.06 -6.68 25.00
C MET A 123 3.53 -7.92 25.79
N ILE A 124 4.01 -7.78 27.03
CA ILE A 124 4.90 -8.78 27.66
C ILE A 124 4.40 -9.33 29.02
N GLY A 125 3.26 -8.88 29.59
CA GLY A 125 2.98 -9.27 30.98
C GLY A 125 1.56 -9.17 31.53
N GLY A 126 0.52 -9.33 30.72
CA GLY A 126 -0.86 -9.32 31.22
C GLY A 126 -1.65 -10.56 30.83
N THR A 127 -2.13 -11.32 31.81
CA THR A 127 -3.09 -12.43 31.71
C THR A 127 -4.50 -12.02 31.22
N HIS A 128 -4.58 -11.01 30.35
CA HIS A 128 -5.80 -10.52 29.71
C HIS A 128 -5.49 -10.12 28.26
N HIS A 129 -5.25 -11.12 27.43
CA HIS A 129 -5.23 -10.93 25.98
C HIS A 129 -6.03 -12.05 25.33
N ASP A 130 -7.34 -12.01 25.53
CA ASP A 130 -8.23 -12.59 24.53
C ASP A 130 -8.19 -11.64 23.32
N ASN A 131 -7.08 -11.69 22.59
CA ASN A 131 -6.90 -11.00 21.31
C ASN A 131 -7.73 -11.75 20.26
N GLN A 132 -9.05 -11.78 20.44
CA GLN A 132 -9.99 -12.37 19.50
C GLN A 132 -9.94 -11.69 18.11
N ASN A 133 -9.26 -10.53 18.00
CA ASN A 133 -8.95 -9.83 16.75
C ASN A 133 -7.72 -10.39 15.99
N LEU A 134 -6.98 -11.35 16.54
CA LEU A 134 -5.86 -12.02 15.85
C LEU A 134 -6.28 -13.34 15.19
N HIS A 135 -7.58 -13.57 14.99
CA HIS A 135 -8.01 -14.66 14.13
C HIS A 135 -7.66 -14.30 12.69
N ARG A 136 -6.96 -15.20 11.98
CA ARG A 136 -6.68 -15.02 10.55
C ARG A 136 -8.03 -14.76 9.87
N PRO A 137 -8.23 -13.61 9.21
CA PRO A 137 -9.48 -13.32 8.53
C PRO A 137 -9.76 -14.45 7.54
N PRO A 138 -11.04 -14.82 7.36
CA PRO A 138 -11.42 -15.92 6.49
C PRO A 138 -10.82 -15.73 5.10
N ASP A 139 -10.38 -16.84 4.50
CA ASP A 139 -9.65 -16.82 3.23
C ASP A 139 -10.37 -16.00 2.14
N SER A 140 -11.70 -15.95 2.16
CA SER A 140 -12.52 -15.14 1.23
C SER A 140 -12.20 -13.65 1.24
N GLU A 141 -11.99 -13.03 2.41
CA GLU A 141 -11.65 -11.60 2.50
C GLU A 141 -10.24 -11.32 1.98
N ILE A 142 -9.31 -12.26 2.21
CA ILE A 142 -7.95 -12.20 1.69
C ILE A 142 -7.98 -12.30 0.16
N TYR A 143 -8.75 -13.23 -0.40
CA TYR A 143 -8.94 -13.40 -1.84
C TYR A 143 -9.57 -12.15 -2.49
N GLU A 144 -10.55 -11.52 -1.83
CA GLU A 144 -11.22 -10.32 -2.36
C GLU A 144 -10.27 -9.11 -2.42
N ILE A 145 -9.55 -8.82 -1.33
CA ILE A 145 -8.59 -7.70 -1.27
C ILE A 145 -7.43 -7.92 -2.26
N SER A 146 -6.87 -9.11 -2.29
CA SER A 146 -5.77 -9.43 -3.21
C SER A 146 -6.20 -9.42 -4.68
N ALA A 147 -7.42 -9.85 -5.01
CA ALA A 147 -7.97 -9.75 -6.36
C ALA A 147 -8.18 -8.29 -6.79
N ILE A 148 -8.70 -7.43 -5.90
CA ILE A 148 -8.88 -6.00 -6.18
C ILE A 148 -7.52 -5.34 -6.47
N TYR A 149 -6.53 -5.55 -5.60
CA TYR A 149 -5.20 -4.98 -5.82
C TYR A 149 -4.51 -5.53 -7.07
N LEU A 150 -4.68 -6.82 -7.37
CA LEU A 150 -4.11 -7.43 -8.57
C LEU A 150 -4.76 -6.89 -9.85
N ALA A 151 -6.08 -6.72 -9.86
CA ALA A 151 -6.79 -6.11 -10.98
C ALA A 151 -6.34 -4.66 -11.21
N CYS A 152 -6.19 -3.87 -10.14
CA CYS A 152 -5.66 -2.50 -10.23
C CYS A 152 -4.24 -2.46 -10.81
N VAL A 153 -3.37 -3.40 -10.46
CA VAL A 153 -1.99 -3.46 -10.98
C VAL A 153 -1.95 -3.90 -12.45
N VAL A 154 -2.87 -4.77 -12.89
CA VAL A 154 -2.92 -5.24 -14.28
C VAL A 154 -3.54 -4.20 -15.22
N VAL A 155 -4.48 -3.39 -14.73
CA VAL A 155 -5.15 -2.35 -15.51
C VAL A 155 -4.33 -1.05 -15.61
N ALA A 156 -3.46 -0.77 -14.64
CA ALA A 156 -2.61 0.43 -14.58
C ALA A 156 -1.45 0.42 -15.58
#